data_AF-A0A4R3ZV15-F1
#
_entry.id   AF-A0A4R3ZV15-F1
#
_cell.length_a   1.000
_cell.length_b   1.000
_cell.length_c   1.000
_cell.angle_alpha   90.00
_cell.angle_beta   90.00
_cell.angle_gamma   90.00
#
_symmetry.space_group_name_H-M   'P 1'
#
loop_
_entity.id
_entity.type
_entity.pdbx_description
1 polymer ?
#
loop_
_entity_poly.entity_id
_entity_poly.type
_entity_poly.pdbx_seq_one_letter_code
_entity_poly.pdbx_strand_id
1 'polypeptide(L)'
;MPWKGRLGHGTCAGVTAEDIRITLVAMERKIEGRDVTESQIDKWVDEAEKGYDPEWLRPRMGRPVRAGGTSKVVPVRLTDAELEAVMARAEREHLNRSDAIRRALAEWASAS
;
A
#
# COMPACT_ATOMS: atom_id res chain seq x y z
N MET A 1 25.33 -9.67 17.50
CA MET A 1 24.48 -10.86 17.61
C MET A 1 24.41 -11.55 16.26
N PRO A 2 25.06 -12.71 16.06
CA PRO A 2 25.00 -13.46 14.81
C PRO A 2 23.96 -14.59 14.91
N TRP A 3 23.00 -14.61 13.98
CA TRP A 3 22.01 -15.67 13.82
C TRP A 3 22.68 -16.89 13.16
N LYS A 4 22.62 -18.07 13.80
CA LYS A 4 23.08 -19.37 13.28
C LYS A 4 21.85 -20.22 12.93
N GLY A 5 21.59 -20.42 11.64
CA GLY A 5 20.59 -21.34 11.12
C GLY A 5 21.24 -22.38 10.21
N ARG A 6 21.06 -23.65 10.54
CA ARG A 6 21.72 -24.85 10.00
C ARG A 6 21.12 -25.25 8.65
N LEU A 7 21.94 -25.33 7.59
CA LEU A 7 21.56 -25.92 6.30
C LEU A 7 21.47 -27.45 6.47
N GLY A 8 20.26 -27.99 6.38
CA GLY A 8 20.02 -29.42 6.27
C GLY A 8 20.02 -29.83 4.80
N HIS A 9 20.89 -30.76 4.45
CA HIS A 9 20.98 -31.34 3.12
C HIS A 9 19.83 -32.33 2.92
N GLY A 10 18.91 -32.01 2.01
CA GLY A 10 17.90 -32.93 1.51
C GLY A 10 18.21 -33.27 0.06
N THR A 11 18.64 -34.51 -0.20
CA THR A 11 18.72 -35.06 -1.55
C THR A 11 17.31 -35.33 -2.06
N CYS A 12 16.83 -34.51 -3.00
CA CYS A 12 15.59 -34.78 -3.72
C CYS A 12 15.90 -35.75 -4.87
N ALA A 13 15.53 -37.02 -4.67
CA ALA A 13 15.53 -38.03 -5.72
C ALA A 13 14.43 -37.71 -6.76
N GLY A 14 14.81 -37.77 -8.04
CA GLY A 14 13.97 -38.16 -9.16
C GLY A 14 12.64 -37.43 -9.38
N VAL A 15 12.69 -36.27 -10.04
CA VAL A 15 11.60 -35.82 -10.93
C VAL A 15 12.24 -35.55 -12.28
N THR A 16 11.95 -36.37 -13.28
CA THR A 16 12.37 -36.13 -14.67
C THR A 16 11.41 -35.14 -15.33
N ALA A 17 11.92 -34.35 -16.28
CA ALA A 17 11.22 -33.22 -16.88
C ALA A 17 9.92 -33.60 -17.65
N GLU A 18 9.68 -34.90 -17.87
CA GLU A 18 8.57 -35.42 -18.68
C GLU A 18 7.26 -35.61 -17.88
N ASP A 19 7.28 -35.46 -16.55
CA ASP A 19 6.08 -35.62 -15.69
C ASP A 19 5.40 -34.31 -15.29
N ILE A 20 5.91 -33.15 -15.72
CA ILE A 20 5.28 -31.87 -15.42
C ILE A 20 4.25 -31.54 -16.51
N ARG A 21 3.07 -32.18 -16.46
CA ARG A 21 1.88 -31.66 -17.15
C ARG A 21 1.44 -30.37 -16.46
N ILE A 22 2.10 -29.25 -16.78
CA ILE A 22 1.62 -27.90 -16.41
C ILE A 22 0.33 -27.68 -17.20
N THR A 23 -0.80 -28.05 -16.60
CA THR A 23 -2.09 -27.56 -17.04
C THR A 23 -2.13 -26.09 -16.63
N LEU A 24 -1.84 -25.18 -17.56
CA LEU A 24 -2.06 -23.75 -17.37
C LEU A 24 -3.58 -23.55 -17.23
N VAL A 25 -4.07 -23.53 -15.99
CA VAL A 25 -5.40 -23.01 -15.69
C VAL A 25 -5.38 -21.54 -16.08
N ALA A 26 -6.24 -21.15 -17.03
CA ALA A 26 -6.39 -19.77 -17.45
C ALA A 26 -6.65 -18.90 -16.20
N MET A 27 -5.72 -18.00 -15.87
CA MET A 27 -5.93 -16.99 -14.84
C MET A 27 -7.12 -16.12 -15.24
N GLU A 28 -8.12 -16.00 -14.38
CA GLU A 28 -9.24 -15.08 -14.59
C GLU A 28 -8.72 -13.64 -14.71
N ARG A 29 -8.88 -13.03 -15.90
CA ARG A 29 -8.49 -11.64 -16.16
C ARG A 29 -9.73 -10.77 -16.05
N LYS A 30 -9.98 -10.18 -14.87
CA LYS A 30 -11.15 -9.32 -14.60
C LYS A 30 -10.73 -7.89 -14.26
N ILE A 31 -11.42 -6.91 -14.84
CA ILE A 31 -11.32 -5.48 -14.46
C ILE A 31 -12.72 -4.98 -14.11
N GLU A 32 -12.87 -4.37 -12.93
CA GLU A 32 -14.18 -3.96 -12.37
C GLU A 32 -15.22 -5.11 -12.33
N GLY A 33 -14.75 -6.34 -12.13
CA GLY A 33 -15.60 -7.54 -12.12
C GLY A 33 -16.07 -8.02 -13.51
N ARG A 34 -15.62 -7.39 -14.60
CA ARG A 34 -15.90 -7.82 -15.98
C ARG A 34 -14.72 -8.59 -16.55
N ASP A 35 -15.00 -9.66 -17.29
CA ASP A 35 -13.98 -10.43 -18.01
C ASP A 35 -13.33 -9.60 -19.11
N VAL A 36 -12.01 -9.66 -19.17
CA VAL A 36 -11.20 -8.99 -20.19
C VAL A 36 -10.98 -9.97 -21.35
N THR A 37 -11.37 -9.54 -22.54
CA THR A 37 -11.15 -10.30 -23.78
C THR A 37 -9.71 -10.18 -24.28
N GLU A 38 -9.21 -11.16 -25.04
CA GLU A 38 -7.84 -11.08 -25.59
C GLU A 38 -7.67 -9.89 -26.54
N SER A 39 -8.69 -9.58 -27.35
CA SER A 39 -8.66 -8.41 -28.23
C SER A 39 -8.59 -7.08 -27.48
N GLN A 40 -9.14 -7.01 -26.27
CA GLN A 40 -9.02 -5.85 -25.39
C GLN A 40 -7.60 -5.71 -24.84
N ILE A 41 -6.91 -6.83 -24.61
CA ILE A 41 -5.51 -6.87 -24.18
C ILE A 41 -4.61 -6.43 -25.31
N ASP A 42 -4.78 -6.98 -26.51
CA ASP A 42 -4.01 -6.59 -27.71
C ASP A 42 -4.10 -5.08 -27.94
N LYS A 43 -5.31 -4.52 -27.83
CA LYS A 43 -5.52 -3.07 -27.95
C LYS A 43 -4.74 -2.27 -26.91
N TRP A 44 -4.67 -2.74 -25.66
CA TRP A 44 -3.89 -2.07 -24.62
C TRP A 44 -2.38 -2.22 -24.82
N VAL A 45 -1.92 -3.34 -25.38
CA VAL A 45 -0.53 -3.54 -25.77
C VAL A 45 -0.16 -2.52 -26.84
N ASP A 46 -0.94 -2.43 -27.92
CA ASP A 46 -0.71 -1.45 -28.99
C ASP A 46 -0.70 -0.01 -28.46
N GLU A 47 -1.62 0.31 -27.53
CA GLU A 47 -1.68 1.63 -26.89
C GLU A 47 -0.43 1.93 -26.04
N ALA A 48 0.08 0.93 -25.31
CA ALA A 48 1.29 1.07 -24.51
C ALA A 48 2.54 1.20 -25.39
N GLU A 49 2.66 0.41 -26.46
CA GLU A 49 3.78 0.44 -27.40
C GLU A 49 3.85 1.75 -28.20
N LYS A 50 2.70 2.32 -28.55
CA LYS A 50 2.59 3.64 -29.18
C LYS A 50 3.16 4.76 -28.29
N GLY A 51 3.15 4.57 -26.98
CA GLY A 51 3.60 5.54 -25.99
C GLY A 51 2.59 6.67 -25.78
N TYR A 52 2.69 7.29 -24.60
CA TYR A 52 1.84 8.39 -24.15
C TYR A 52 2.62 9.72 -24.21
N ASP A 53 2.03 10.78 -24.78
CA ASP A 53 2.67 12.10 -24.88
C ASP A 53 2.81 12.78 -23.50
N PRO A 54 3.99 13.03 -22.94
CA PRO A 54 4.13 13.64 -21.62
C PRO A 54 3.37 14.97 -21.44
N GLU A 55 3.09 15.71 -22.52
CA GLU A 55 2.32 16.96 -22.50
C GLU A 55 0.84 16.77 -22.10
N TRP A 56 0.23 15.59 -22.28
CA TRP A 56 -1.15 15.34 -21.77
C TRP A 56 -1.18 15.17 -20.24
N LEU A 57 -0.03 14.86 -19.63
CA LEU A 57 0.12 14.88 -18.17
C LEU A 57 0.19 16.33 -17.71
N ARG A 58 -0.96 16.99 -17.60
CA ARG A 58 -1.04 18.28 -16.92
C ARG A 58 -0.31 18.17 -15.58
N PRO A 59 0.58 19.11 -15.22
CA PRO A 59 1.20 19.12 -13.91
C PRO A 59 0.08 19.27 -12.89
N ARG A 60 -0.36 18.14 -12.35
CA ARG A 60 -1.20 18.13 -11.18
C ARG A 60 -0.29 18.73 -10.12
N MET A 61 -0.64 19.92 -9.63
CA MET A 61 -0.28 20.27 -8.26
C MET A 61 -0.52 18.99 -7.46
N GLY A 62 0.52 18.47 -6.82
CA GLY A 62 0.43 17.22 -6.09
C GLY A 62 -0.68 17.29 -5.03
N ARG A 63 -0.69 16.36 -4.09
CA ARG A 63 -1.62 16.49 -2.96
C ARG A 63 -1.52 17.91 -2.37
N PRO A 64 -2.62 18.68 -2.29
CA PRO A 64 -2.61 20.01 -1.71
C PRO A 64 -1.90 19.95 -0.35
N VAL A 65 -0.95 20.85 -0.15
CA VAL A 65 -0.22 20.93 1.11
C VAL A 65 -1.23 21.27 2.19
N ARG A 66 -1.31 20.46 3.26
CA ARG A 66 -2.32 20.66 4.33
C ARG A 66 -2.17 22.00 5.08
N ALA A 67 -1.01 22.64 4.96
CA ALA A 67 -0.65 23.94 5.52
C ALA A 67 0.28 24.68 4.54
N GLY A 68 0.59 25.95 4.81
CA GLY A 68 1.51 26.77 3.99
C GLY A 68 2.96 26.25 3.89
N GLY A 69 3.25 25.03 4.34
CA GLY A 69 4.55 24.39 4.30
C GLY A 69 4.50 22.89 4.62
N THR A 70 5.66 22.25 4.65
CA THR A 70 5.80 20.80 4.92
C THR A 70 5.48 20.46 6.38
N SER A 71 4.81 19.31 6.60
CA SER A 71 4.59 18.78 7.96
C SER A 71 5.91 18.30 8.56
N LYS A 72 6.16 18.64 9.82
CA LYS A 72 7.28 18.09 10.62
C LYS A 72 6.82 16.88 11.41
N VAL A 73 7.65 15.84 11.47
CA VAL A 73 7.42 14.65 12.31
C VAL A 73 8.10 14.87 13.67
N VAL A 74 7.32 14.81 14.75
CA VAL A 74 7.82 14.87 16.12
C VAL A 74 7.58 13.50 16.76
N PRO A 75 8.64 12.71 17.07
CA PRO A 75 8.45 11.42 17.74
C PRO A 75 8.08 11.65 19.21
N VAL A 76 7.01 10.99 19.66
CA VAL A 76 6.53 11.02 21.05
C VAL A 76 6.51 9.61 21.59
N ARG A 77 7.05 9.40 22.80
CA ARG A 77 6.95 8.11 23.50
C ARG A 77 5.65 8.12 24.31
N LEU A 78 4.75 7.22 23.96
CA LEU A 78 3.54 6.96 24.71
C LEU A 78 3.68 5.56 25.32
N THR A 79 3.24 5.43 26.56
CA THR A 79 2.95 4.12 27.15
C THR A 79 1.73 3.50 26.44
N ASP A 80 1.57 2.19 26.57
CA ASP A 80 0.44 1.49 25.96
C ASP A 80 -0.91 2.04 26.47
N ALA A 81 -0.99 2.36 27.76
CA ALA A 81 -2.17 2.95 28.38
C ALA A 81 -2.52 4.34 27.81
N GLU A 82 -1.51 5.18 27.57
CA GLU A 82 -1.72 6.51 26.97
C GLU A 82 -2.19 6.38 25.51
N LEU A 83 -1.60 5.46 24.75
CA LEU A 83 -2.02 5.20 23.37
C LEU A 83 -3.45 4.64 23.32
N GLU A 84 -3.80 3.73 24.21
CA GLU A 84 -5.15 3.17 24.33
C GLU A 84 -6.17 4.27 24.67
N ALA A 85 -5.84 5.17 25.59
CA ALA A 85 -6.71 6.30 25.92
C ALA A 85 -6.96 7.23 24.71
N VAL A 86 -5.93 7.49 23.89
CA VAL A 86 -6.06 8.25 22.64
C VAL A 86 -6.95 7.51 21.64
N MET A 87 -6.75 6.21 21.45
CA MET A 87 -7.55 5.39 20.54
C MET A 87 -9.01 5.31 20.99
N ALA A 88 -9.27 5.11 22.28
CA ALA A 88 -10.62 5.09 22.83
C ALA A 88 -11.34 6.42 22.63
N ARG A 89 -10.64 7.56 22.74
CA ARG A 89 -11.19 8.87 22.40
C ARG A 89 -11.47 9.01 20.90
N ALA A 90 -10.55 8.54 20.05
CA ALA A 90 -10.69 8.59 18.60
C ALA A 90 -11.92 7.81 18.13
N GLU A 91 -12.16 6.62 18.66
CA GLU A 91 -13.34 5.80 18.36
C GLU A 91 -14.65 6.50 18.76
N ARG A 92 -14.73 7.06 19.97
CA ARG A 92 -15.93 7.80 20.44
C ARG A 92 -16.27 9.01 19.56
N GLU A 93 -15.25 9.64 18.99
CA GLU A 93 -15.40 10.84 18.17
C GLU A 93 -15.41 10.54 16.67
N HIS A 94 -15.36 9.26 16.27
CA HIS A 94 -15.26 8.80 14.88
C HIS A 94 -14.07 9.44 14.11
N LEU A 95 -12.95 9.61 14.79
CA LEU A 95 -11.72 10.15 14.23
C LEU A 95 -10.69 9.04 14.02
N ASN A 96 -9.85 9.17 13.00
CA ASN A 96 -8.64 8.35 12.96
C ASN A 96 -7.62 8.84 14.00
N ARG A 97 -6.68 7.95 14.37
CA ARG A 97 -5.61 8.23 15.36
C ARG A 97 -4.90 9.57 15.13
N SER A 98 -4.53 9.87 13.89
CA SER A 98 -3.76 11.08 13.59
C SER A 98 -4.58 12.36 13.70
N ASP A 99 -5.88 12.28 13.40
CA ASP A 99 -6.81 13.40 13.53
C ASP A 99 -7.15 13.67 14.99
N ALA A 100 -7.35 12.62 15.80
CA ALA A 100 -7.54 12.74 17.24
C ALA A 100 -6.35 13.43 17.93
N ILE A 101 -5.11 13.02 17.61
CA ILE A 101 -3.89 13.65 18.15
C ILE A 101 -3.80 15.12 17.73
N ARG A 102 -4.04 15.44 16.46
CA ARG A 102 -3.98 16.82 15.96
C ARG A 102 -5.03 17.72 16.61
N ARG A 103 -6.24 17.20 16.81
CA ARG A 103 -7.32 17.93 17.48
C ARG A 103 -6.98 18.22 18.95
N ALA A 104 -6.47 17.23 19.69
CA ALA A 104 -6.06 17.43 21.07
C ALA A 104 -4.97 18.52 21.20
N LEU A 105 -4.00 18.54 20.29
CA LEU A 105 -2.96 19.59 20.24
C LEU A 105 -3.54 20.98 19.93
N ALA A 106 -4.51 21.06 19.00
CA ALA A 106 -5.18 22.31 18.66
C ALA A 106 -5.99 22.85 19.84
N GLU A 107 -6.77 21.99 20.50
CA GLU A 107 -7.53 22.31 21.71
C GLU A 107 -6.59 22.84 22.80
N TRP A 108 -5.50 22.12 23.09
CA TRP A 108 -4.49 22.53 24.07
C TRP A 108 -3.85 23.88 23.75
N ALA A 109 -3.46 24.12 22.48
CA ALA A 109 -2.84 25.38 22.07
C ALA A 109 -3.83 26.57 22.09
N SER A 110 -5.11 26.32 21.86
CA SER A 110 -6.16 27.36 21.88
C SER A 110 -6.67 27.69 23.28
N ALA A 111 -6.43 26.82 24.26
CA ALA A 111 -6.83 27.01 25.65
C ALA A 111 -5.88 27.93 26.44
N SER A 112 -4.93 28.57 25.75
CA SER A 112 -3.89 29.44 26.32
C SER A 112 -4.20 30.92 26.12
#